data_AF-A0A9R1N5Y9-F1
#
_entry.id   AF-A0A9R1N5Y9-F1
#
_cell.length_a   1.000
_cell.length_b   1.000
_cell.length_c   1.000
_cell.angle_alpha   90.00
_cell.angle_beta   90.00
_cell.angle_gamma   90.00
#
_symmetry.space_group_name_H-M   'P 1'
#
loop_
_entity.id
_entity.type
_entity.pdbx_description
1 polymer ?
#
loop_
_entity_poly.entity_id
_entity_poly.type
_entity_poly.pdbx_seq_one_letter_code
_entity_poly.pdbx_strand_id
1 'polypeptide(L)'
;MGTMTIGAKYKATLKDRGTGGVLRMSEDKLTFTPNDPRSLMKLSVDFRTIKGHKFNKVDGSKPSPALLNLSKDSDKGGGYIFEFENVG
;
A
#
# COMPACT_ATOMS: atom_id res chain seq x y z
N MET A 1 -17.73 12.53 5.76
CA MET A 1 -16.63 11.59 6.04
C MET A 1 -15.91 11.31 4.74
N GLY A 2 -14.60 11.57 4.69
CA GLY A 2 -13.83 11.52 3.45
C GLY A 2 -13.32 10.12 3.16
N THR A 3 -13.34 9.72 1.88
CA THR A 3 -12.65 8.52 1.42
C THR A 3 -11.65 8.89 0.35
N MET A 4 -10.42 8.38 0.45
CA MET A 4 -9.41 8.53 -0.60
C MET A 4 -9.34 7.25 -1.43
N THR A 5 -9.22 7.37 -2.74
CA THR A 5 -8.99 6.25 -3.66
C THR A 5 -7.81 6.57 -4.54
N ILE A 6 -6.86 5.63 -4.67
CA ILE A 6 -5.66 5.80 -5.49
C ILE A 6 -5.27 4.47 -6.14
N GLY A 7 -4.76 4.54 -7.39
CA GLY A 7 -4.13 3.41 -8.06
C GLY A 7 -2.82 3.05 -7.36
N ALA A 8 -2.63 1.78 -7.04
CA ALA A 8 -1.45 1.32 -6.32
C ALA A 8 -1.08 -0.12 -6.69
N LYS A 9 0.19 -0.46 -6.52
CA LYS A 9 0.65 -1.85 -6.49
C LYS A 9 0.87 -2.29 -5.05
N TYR A 10 0.20 -3.35 -4.64
CA TYR A 10 0.51 -4.00 -3.37
C TYR A 10 1.72 -4.92 -3.54
N LYS A 11 2.69 -4.83 -2.61
CA LYS A 11 3.92 -5.61 -2.64
C LYS A 11 4.07 -6.35 -1.31
N ALA A 12 4.32 -7.66 -1.34
CA ALA A 12 4.58 -8.42 -0.12
C ALA A 12 5.98 -8.10 0.45
N THR A 13 6.93 -7.76 -0.44
CA THR A 13 8.29 -7.32 -0.09
C THR A 13 8.74 -6.19 -1.01
N LEU A 14 9.76 -5.43 -0.63
CA LEU A 14 10.30 -4.34 -1.47
C LEU A 14 10.81 -4.82 -2.84
N LYS A 15 11.22 -6.10 -2.94
CA LYS A 15 11.75 -6.72 -4.17
C LYS A 15 10.67 -7.29 -5.09
N ASP A 16 9.44 -7.42 -4.60
CA ASP A 16 8.32 -7.94 -5.37
C ASP A 16 8.00 -7.01 -6.56
N ARG A 17 7.50 -7.55 -7.67
CA ARG A 17 6.95 -6.74 -8.78
C ARG A 17 5.62 -6.08 -8.39
N GLY A 18 4.93 -6.66 -7.40
CA GLY A 18 3.66 -6.19 -6.88
C GLY A 18 2.46 -6.59 -7.73
N THR A 19 1.29 -6.56 -7.10
CA THR A 19 -0.02 -6.74 -7.75
C THR A 19 -0.67 -5.38 -7.92
N GLY A 20 -0.99 -4.99 -9.15
CA GLY A 20 -1.71 -3.74 -9.45
C GLY A 20 -3.17 -3.81 -9.00
N GLY A 21 -3.67 -2.69 -8.48
CA GLY A 21 -5.02 -2.59 -7.95
C GLY A 21 -5.37 -1.18 -7.51
N VAL A 22 -6.48 -1.10 -6.79
CA VAL A 22 -7.00 0.14 -6.22
C VAL A 22 -6.92 0.06 -4.71
N LEU A 23 -6.25 1.05 -4.11
CA LEU A 23 -6.22 1.26 -2.67
C LEU A 23 -7.28 2.30 -2.31
N ARG A 24 -8.20 1.92 -1.41
CA ARG A 24 -9.20 2.82 -0.84
C ARG A 24 -8.93 2.98 0.65
N MET A 25 -8.93 4.21 1.14
CA MET A 25 -8.78 4.54 2.54
C MET A 25 -10.02 5.30 3.03
N SER A 26 -10.62 4.81 4.10
CA SER A 26 -11.64 5.51 4.90
C SER A 26 -11.00 6.03 6.18
N GLU A 27 -11.79 6.51 7.14
CA GLU A 27 -11.26 6.99 8.43
C GLU A 27 -10.78 5.83 9.34
N ASP A 28 -11.35 4.64 9.19
CA ASP A 28 -11.15 3.48 10.06
C ASP A 28 -10.24 2.39 9.47
N LYS A 29 -10.17 2.28 8.15
CA LYS A 29 -9.47 1.19 7.47
C LYS A 29 -8.98 1.55 6.07
N LEU A 30 -8.12 0.69 5.56
CA LEU A 30 -7.82 0.60 4.14
C LEU A 30 -8.34 -0.70 3.55
N THR A 31 -8.66 -0.66 2.25
CA THR A 31 -8.97 -1.84 1.45
C THR A 31 -8.18 -1.81 0.15
N PHE A 32 -7.66 -2.96 -0.27
CA PHE A 32 -6.99 -3.12 -1.55
C PHE A 32 -7.73 -4.14 -2.40
N THR A 33 -8.08 -3.73 -3.62
CA THR A 33 -8.75 -4.58 -4.61
C THR A 33 -7.84 -4.72 -5.84
N PRO A 34 -7.41 -5.94 -6.22
CA PRO A 34 -6.56 -6.15 -7.37
C PRO A 34 -7.33 -5.90 -8.67
N ASN A 35 -6.63 -5.46 -9.72
CA ASN A 35 -7.23 -5.21 -11.03
C ASN A 35 -7.56 -6.52 -11.79
N ASP A 36 -6.83 -7.60 -11.55
CA ASP A 36 -7.17 -8.92 -12.10
C ASP A 36 -8.31 -9.54 -11.26
N PRO A 37 -9.51 -9.77 -11.83
CA PRO A 37 -10.64 -10.34 -11.09
C PRO A 37 -10.40 -11.78 -10.63
N ARG A 38 -9.40 -12.47 -11.19
CA ARG A 38 -8.99 -13.83 -10.76
C ARG A 38 -8.05 -13.80 -9.57
N SER A 39 -7.52 -12.62 -9.20
CA SER A 39 -6.67 -12.48 -8.04
C SER A 39 -7.49 -12.65 -6.77
N LEU A 40 -7.12 -13.64 -5.97
CA LEU A 40 -7.70 -13.88 -4.64
C LEU A 40 -7.18 -12.89 -3.59
N MET A 41 -6.19 -12.07 -3.94
CA MET A 41 -5.53 -11.16 -3.01
C MET A 41 -6.33 -9.88 -2.81
N LYS A 42 -7.31 -9.92 -1.89
CA LYS A 42 -8.02 -8.75 -1.37
C LYS A 42 -7.56 -8.45 0.06
N LEU A 43 -7.29 -7.18 0.36
CA LEU A 43 -6.92 -6.76 1.70
C LEU A 43 -8.01 -5.87 2.29
N SER A 44 -8.29 -6.06 3.57
CA SER A 44 -9.09 -5.16 4.39
C SER A 44 -8.40 -5.05 5.74
N VAL A 45 -7.88 -3.86 6.04
CA VAL A 45 -6.98 -3.65 7.18
C VAL A 45 -7.46 -2.46 7.99
N ASP A 46 -7.85 -2.74 9.23
CA ASP A 46 -8.24 -1.73 10.20
C ASP A 46 -7.01 -0.98 10.73
N PHE A 47 -7.06 0.36 10.76
CA PHE A 47 -5.94 1.18 11.19
C PHE A 47 -5.55 0.96 12.65
N ARG A 48 -6.44 0.46 13.50
CA ARG A 48 -6.12 0.08 14.89
C ARG A 48 -5.06 -1.03 14.97
N THR A 49 -4.93 -1.81 13.89
CA THR A 49 -3.92 -2.87 13.74
C THR A 49 -2.58 -2.37 13.22
N ILE A 50 -2.51 -1.14 12.71
CA ILE A 50 -1.29 -0.52 12.22
C ILE A 50 -0.60 0.19 13.40
N LYS A 51 0.70 -0.07 13.56
CA LYS A 51 1.53 0.48 14.65
C LYS A 51 2.57 1.49 14.17
N GLY A 52 2.80 1.57 12.86
CA GLY A 52 3.68 2.57 12.26
C GLY A 52 3.45 2.71 10.77
N HIS A 53 3.92 3.83 10.23
CA HIS A 53 3.97 4.06 8.79
C HIS A 53 5.29 4.72 8.40
N LYS A 54 5.77 4.44 7.20
CA LYS A 54 6.94 5.09 6.63
C LYS A 54 6.73 5.30 5.13
N PHE A 55 7.11 6.48 4.66
CA PHE A 55 7.28 6.72 3.23
C PHE A 55 8.72 6.46 2.84
N ASN A 56 8.93 5.55 1.89
CA ASN A 56 10.24 5.32 1.31
C ASN A 56 10.31 6.05 -0.03
N LYS A 57 11.33 6.88 -0.21
CA LYS A 57 11.75 7.37 -1.52
C LYS A 57 12.61 6.28 -2.16
N VAL A 58 12.28 5.83 -3.37
CA VAL A 58 13.23 5.03 -4.16
C VAL A 58 14.17 6.04 -4.83
N ASP A 59 15.45 5.72 -4.87
CA ASP A 59 16.57 6.64 -5.10
C ASP A 59 16.41 7.69 -6.24
N GLY A 60 17.02 8.86 -6.05
CA GLY A 60 16.70 10.15 -6.67
C GLY A 60 17.10 10.38 -8.14
N SER A 61 17.25 9.34 -8.94
CA SER A 61 17.62 9.46 -10.38
C SER A 61 16.45 9.30 -11.36
N LYS A 62 15.27 8.86 -10.89
CA LYS A 62 14.03 8.76 -11.67
C LYS A 62 12.85 9.24 -10.81
N PRO A 63 11.75 9.75 -11.40
CA PRO A 63 10.50 9.94 -10.67
C PRO A 63 10.04 8.57 -10.18
N SER A 64 10.43 8.22 -8.97
CA SER A 64 10.08 6.95 -8.38
C SER A 64 8.69 7.05 -7.78
N PRO A 65 7.86 6.02 -7.96
CA PRO A 65 6.57 5.98 -7.31
C PRO A 65 6.76 5.99 -5.79
N ALA A 66 5.97 6.82 -5.10
CA ALA A 66 6.01 6.90 -3.64
C ALA A 66 5.61 5.55 -3.04
N LEU A 67 6.42 5.03 -2.11
CA LEU A 67 6.13 3.79 -1.40
C LEU A 67 5.61 4.09 0.01
N LEU A 68 4.38 3.67 0.31
CA LEU A 68 3.82 3.63 1.65
C LEU A 68 4.07 2.25 2.26
N ASN A 69 4.76 2.20 3.39
CA ASN A 69 4.92 0.97 4.19
C ASN A 69 4.18 1.13 5.51
N LEU A 70 3.25 0.22 5.79
CA LEU A 70 2.45 0.18 7.01
C LEU A 70 2.85 -1.02 7.85
N SER A 71 3.35 -0.82 9.07
CA SER A 71 3.78 -1.92 9.93
C SER A 71 2.70 -2.33 10.93
N LYS A 72 2.59 -3.64 11.17
CA LYS A 72 1.72 -4.22 12.22
C LYS A 72 2.39 -4.24 13.60
N ASP A 73 3.72 -4.18 13.61
CA ASP A 73 4.59 -4.17 14.78
C ASP A 73 5.70 -3.14 14.48
N SER A 74 5.99 -2.26 15.43
CA SER A 74 6.99 -1.19 15.28
C SER A 74 8.41 -1.73 15.07
N ASP A 75 8.70 -2.93 15.58
CA ASP A 75 10.08 -3.41 15.75
C ASP A 75 10.41 -4.67 14.93
N LYS A 76 9.38 -5.44 14.50
CA LYS A 76 9.59 -6.79 13.94
C LYS A 76 9.44 -6.96 12.43
N GLY A 77 9.30 -5.88 11.67
CA GLY A 77 9.29 -5.95 10.21
C GLY A 77 8.18 -6.86 9.67
N GLY A 78 6.96 -6.34 9.57
CA GLY A 78 5.83 -7.04 8.99
C GLY A 78 4.71 -6.04 8.73
N GLY A 79 4.04 -6.14 7.59
CA GLY A 79 3.21 -5.01 7.16
C GLY A 79 2.63 -5.11 5.76
N TYR A 80 2.28 -3.93 5.23
CA TYR A 80 1.72 -3.76 3.90
C TYR A 80 2.51 -2.69 3.16
N ILE A 81 2.96 -3.01 1.95
CA ILE A 81 3.71 -2.08 1.11
C ILE A 81 2.84 -1.74 -0.10
N PHE A 82 2.60 -0.45 -0.29
CA PHE A 82 1.87 0.09 -1.44
C PHE A 82 2.79 1.02 -2.22
N GLU A 83 2.92 0.76 -3.51
CA GLU A 83 3.59 1.63 -4.47
C GLU A 83 2.52 2.41 -5.22
N PHE A 84 2.45 3.72 -5.00
CA PHE A 84 1.44 4.55 -5.64
C PHE A 84 1.78 4.75 -7.11
N GLU A 85 0.78 4.55 -7.96
CA GLU A 85 0.89 4.93 -9.35
C GLU A 85 1.01 6.47 -9.41
N ASN A 86 1.92 6.98 -10.24
CA ASN A 86 2.25 8.40 -10.27
C ASN A 86 0.97 9.19 -10.61
N VAL A 87 0.46 9.94 -9.64
CA VAL A 87 -0.56 10.97 -9.87
C VAL A 87 0.20 12.17 -10.44
N GLY A 88 0.24 12.23 -11.77
CA GLY A 88 0.78 13.39 -12.51
C GLY A 88 -0.03 14.65 -12.25
#